data_AF-A0A1I8CXU3-F1
#
_entry.id   AF-A0A1I8CXU3-F1
#
_cell.length_a   1.000
_cell.length_b   1.000
_cell.length_c   1.000
_cell.angle_alpha   90.00
_cell.angle_beta   90.00
_cell.angle_gamma   90.00
#
_symmetry.space_group_name_H-M   'P 1'
#
loop_
_entity.id
_entity.type
_entity.pdbx_description
1 polymer ?
#
loop_
_entity_poly.entity_id
_entity_poly.type
_entity_poly.pdbx_seq_one_letter_code
_entity_poly.pdbx_strand_id
1 'polypeptide(L)'
;MVLLKSNVGHQYEDPSVAAQESTGRSCDKLRMELKRCIKESICVQVDGRKAQDCLNSKENVPDRCYILLSNFTDCKKSLVDMRARFRGRKGDM
;
A
#
# COMPACT_ATOMS: atom_id res chain seq x y z
N MET A 1 4.26 24.51 25.05
CA MET A 1 3.16 23.69 24.49
C MET A 1 3.74 22.82 23.39
N VAL A 2 4.05 21.55 23.68
CA VAL A 2 4.62 20.63 22.69
C VAL A 2 3.49 20.16 21.80
N LEU A 3 3.51 20.56 20.52
CA LEU A 3 2.63 20.05 19.50
C LEU A 3 3.08 18.61 19.20
N LEU A 4 2.44 17.63 19.85
CA LEU A 4 2.55 16.23 19.47
C LEU A 4 1.92 16.08 18.08
N LYS A 5 2.70 16.34 17.02
CA LYS A 5 2.39 15.83 15.70
C LYS A 5 2.49 14.32 15.82
N SER A 6 1.33 13.67 15.95
CA SER A 6 1.19 12.22 15.95
C SER A 6 1.97 11.66 14.77
N ASN A 7 3.13 11.09 15.07
CA ASN A 7 4.06 10.53 14.11
C ASN A 7 3.61 9.11 13.74
N VAL A 8 2.38 9.00 13.22
CA VAL A 8 1.76 7.73 12.83
C VAL A 8 1.22 7.93 11.43
N GLY A 9 2.06 7.74 10.41
CA GLY A 9 1.57 7.60 9.03
C GLY A 9 2.59 7.77 7.91
N HIS A 10 3.67 8.52 8.10
CA HIS A 10 4.53 8.95 6.98
C HIS A 10 5.74 8.06 6.67
N GLN A 11 5.86 6.86 7.26
CA GLN A 11 7.06 6.02 7.05
C GLN A 11 7.07 5.25 5.72
N TYR A 12 6.08 5.42 4.84
CA TYR A 12 6.02 4.70 3.57
C TYR A 12 5.63 5.55 2.36
N GLU A 13 5.53 6.88 2.47
CA GLU A 13 5.33 7.73 1.30
C GLU A 13 6.58 7.73 0.45
N ASP A 14 6.52 7.00 -0.66
CA ASP A 14 7.51 7.10 -1.71
C ASP A 14 7.23 8.42 -2.45
N PRO A 15 8.18 9.38 -2.50
CA PRO A 15 7.93 10.72 -3.05
C PRO A 15 7.47 10.68 -4.51
N SER A 16 7.83 9.61 -5.20
CA SER A 16 7.44 9.33 -6.57
C SER A 16 5.96 8.96 -6.74
N VAL A 17 5.30 8.42 -5.71
CA VAL A 17 3.88 8.07 -5.72
C VAL A 17 3.04 9.24 -5.22
N ALA A 18 3.57 10.04 -4.28
CA ALA A 18 2.96 11.30 -3.84
C ALA A 18 2.77 12.30 -5.00
N ALA A 19 3.65 12.27 -6.00
CA ALA A 19 3.57 13.10 -7.19
C ALA A 19 2.56 12.60 -8.25
N GLN A 20 2.03 11.38 -8.12
CA GLN A 20 1.08 10.86 -9.11
C GLN A 20 -0.36 11.27 -8.78
N GLU A 21 -1.08 11.74 -9.80
CA GLU A 21 -2.47 12.14 -9.69
C GLU A 21 -3.37 10.91 -9.43
N SER A 22 -4.16 10.98 -8.36
CA SER A 22 -5.09 9.90 -7.99
C SER A 22 -6.29 9.89 -8.93
N THR A 23 -6.69 8.71 -9.43
CA THR A 23 -7.79 8.57 -10.41
C THR A 23 -9.20 8.70 -9.80
N GLY A 24 -9.32 9.24 -8.58
CA GLY A 24 -10.56 9.30 -7.81
C GLY A 24 -11.07 7.94 -7.32
N ARG A 25 -10.34 6.85 -7.59
CA ARG A 25 -10.66 5.51 -7.10
C ARG A 25 -10.30 5.39 -5.63
N SER A 26 -11.11 4.65 -4.88
CA SER A 26 -10.81 4.40 -3.46
C SER A 26 -9.58 3.50 -3.33
N CYS A 27 -8.71 3.78 -2.35
CA CYS A 27 -7.46 3.04 -2.13
C CYS A 27 -6.43 3.15 -3.29
N ASP A 28 -6.54 4.15 -4.16
CA ASP A 28 -5.71 4.23 -5.38
C ASP A 28 -4.24 4.49 -5.05
N LYS A 29 -3.95 5.37 -4.09
CA LYS A 29 -2.57 5.62 -3.63
C LYS A 29 -1.89 4.34 -3.12
N LEU A 30 -2.56 3.59 -2.24
CA LEU A 30 -2.08 2.29 -1.74
C LEU A 30 -1.85 1.28 -2.88
N ARG A 31 -2.76 1.26 -3.87
CA ARG A 31 -2.60 0.39 -5.05
C ARG A 31 -1.34 0.75 -5.83
N MET A 32 -1.06 2.05 -5.99
CA MET A 32 0.09 2.55 -6.74
C MET A 32 1.40 2.27 -5.99
N GLU A 33 1.44 2.51 -4.69
CA GLU A 33 2.58 2.18 -3.83
C GLU A 33 2.88 0.68 -3.85
N LEU A 34 1.86 -0.17 -3.67
CA LEU A 34 2.04 -1.62 -3.70
C LEU A 34 2.56 -2.09 -5.06
N LYS A 35 1.98 -1.56 -6.15
CA LYS A 35 2.42 -1.89 -7.52
C LYS A 35 3.89 -1.51 -7.74
N ARG A 36 4.29 -0.32 -7.28
CA ARG A 36 5.66 0.15 -7.36
C ARG A 36 6.60 -0.75 -6.55
N CYS A 37 6.27 -1.01 -5.29
CA CYS A 37 7.06 -1.86 -4.39
C CYS A 37 7.34 -3.24 -5.02
N ILE A 38 6.31 -3.89 -5.56
CA ILE A 38 6.46 -5.20 -6.20
C ILE A 38 7.26 -5.08 -7.51
N LYS A 39 7.07 -4.02 -8.28
CA LYS A 39 7.81 -3.80 -9.53
C LYS A 39 9.31 -3.58 -9.28
N GLU A 40 9.69 -2.94 -8.18
CA GLU A 40 11.10 -2.73 -7.80
C GLU A 40 11.74 -3.96 -7.14
N SER A 41 10.92 -4.93 -6.71
CA SER A 41 11.43 -6.16 -6.08
C SER A 41 12.27 -7.01 -7.05
N ILE A 42 13.27 -7.67 -6.50
CA ILE A 42 14.18 -8.57 -7.22
C ILE A 42 13.39 -9.70 -7.90
N CYS A 43 12.33 -10.21 -7.26
CA CYS A 43 11.50 -11.27 -7.83
C CYS A 43 10.89 -10.90 -9.20
N VAL A 44 10.51 -9.63 -9.40
CA VAL A 44 9.93 -9.19 -10.68
C VAL A 44 11.01 -8.71 -11.64
N GLN A 45 12.04 -8.01 -11.14
CA GLN A 45 13.11 -7.44 -11.97
C GLN A 45 14.07 -8.50 -12.53
N VAL A 46 14.44 -9.48 -11.71
CA VAL A 46 15.46 -10.49 -12.05
C VAL A 46 14.81 -11.78 -12.50
N ASP A 47 13.89 -12.34 -11.71
CA ASP A 47 13.31 -13.65 -12.03
C ASP A 47 12.22 -13.57 -13.11
N GLY A 48 11.74 -12.36 -13.45
CA GLY A 48 10.68 -12.16 -14.44
C GLY A 48 9.34 -12.82 -14.08
N ARG A 49 9.16 -13.22 -12.81
CA ARG A 49 7.95 -13.89 -12.33
C ARG A 49 6.78 -12.91 -12.26
N LYS A 50 5.56 -13.44 -12.32
CA LYS A 50 4.37 -12.61 -12.13
C LYS A 50 4.32 -12.10 -10.69
N ALA A 51 3.84 -10.87 -10.51
CA ALA A 51 3.70 -10.24 -9.20
C ALA A 51 2.92 -11.09 -8.18
N GLN A 52 1.89 -11.82 -8.62
CA GLN A 52 1.12 -12.73 -7.74
C GLN A 52 1.97 -13.90 -7.26
N ASP A 53 2.78 -14.48 -8.13
CA ASP A 53 3.64 -15.62 -7.79
C ASP A 53 4.72 -15.18 -6.80
N CYS A 54 5.30 -13.98 -6.99
CA CYS A 54 6.25 -13.37 -6.05
C CYS A 54 5.65 -13.13 -4.66
N LEU A 55 4.40 -12.65 -4.59
CA LEU A 55 3.74 -12.44 -3.31
C LEU A 55 3.42 -13.76 -2.59
N ASN A 56 3.10 -14.81 -3.35
CA ASN A 56 2.77 -16.12 -2.81
C ASN A 56 4.00 -16.90 -2.35
N SER A 57 5.10 -16.86 -3.10
CA SER A 57 6.34 -17.57 -2.76
C SER A 57 7.08 -16.93 -1.58
N LYS A 58 6.86 -15.62 -1.33
CA LYS A 58 7.59 -14.84 -0.34
C LYS A 58 9.10 -14.78 -0.53
N GLU A 59 9.57 -15.14 -1.71
CA GLU A 59 10.98 -15.09 -2.06
C GLU A 59 11.30 -13.78 -2.77
N ASN A 60 12.40 -13.13 -2.39
CA ASN A 60 12.95 -11.96 -3.09
C ASN A 60 11.99 -10.74 -3.14
N VAL A 61 11.04 -10.65 -2.20
CA VAL A 61 10.15 -9.51 -2.00
C VAL A 61 10.39 -8.90 -0.62
N PRO A 62 10.61 -7.59 -0.48
CA PRO A 62 10.87 -6.97 0.81
C PRO A 62 9.60 -6.90 1.68
N ASP A 63 9.79 -6.97 3.00
CA ASP A 63 8.72 -6.90 4.01
C ASP A 63 7.80 -5.68 3.86
N ARG A 64 8.35 -4.56 3.38
CA ARG A 64 7.58 -3.34 3.07
C ARG A 64 6.42 -3.61 2.13
N CYS A 65 6.60 -4.47 1.11
CA CYS A 65 5.53 -4.76 0.16
C CYS A 65 4.40 -5.55 0.83
N TYR A 66 4.70 -6.37 1.84
CA TYR A 66 3.68 -7.10 2.60
C TYR A 66 2.89 -6.20 3.53
N ILE A 67 3.52 -5.19 4.12
CA ILE A 67 2.83 -4.15 4.90
C ILE A 67 1.88 -3.37 3.99
N LEU A 68 2.34 -2.95 2.81
CA LEU A 68 1.50 -2.27 1.82
C LEU A 68 0.35 -3.17 1.31
N LEU A 69 0.60 -4.46 1.14
CA LEU A 69 -0.43 -5.43 0.78
C LEU A 69 -1.49 -5.53 1.88
N SER A 70 -1.09 -5.63 3.15
CA SER A 70 -2.00 -5.64 4.29
C SER A 70 -2.87 -4.39 4.29
N ASN A 71 -2.25 -3.20 4.20
CA ASN A 71 -2.95 -1.92 4.16
C ASN A 71 -3.94 -1.83 2.98
N PHE A 72 -3.54 -2.28 1.79
CA PHE A 72 -4.42 -2.32 0.63
C PHE A 72 -5.61 -3.28 0.81
N THR A 73 -5.38 -4.45 1.41
CA THR A 73 -6.46 -5.39 1.70
C THR A 73 -7.42 -4.83 2.76
N ASP A 74 -6.92 -4.16 3.79
CA ASP A 74 -7.73 -3.53 4.82
C ASP A 74 -8.52 -2.35 4.28
N CYS A 75 -7.93 -1.57 3.37
CA CYS A 75 -8.65 -0.53 2.64
C CYS A 75 -9.80 -1.10 1.82
N LYS A 76 -9.54 -2.15 1.01
CA LYS A 76 -10.61 -2.83 0.26
C LYS A 76 -11.69 -3.42 1.16
N LYS A 77 -11.32 -4.05 2.28
CA LYS A 77 -12.29 -4.58 3.26
C LYS A 77 -13.15 -3.47 3.85
N SER A 78 -12.56 -2.31 4.14
CA SER A 78 -13.29 -1.15 4.66
C SER A 78 -14.32 -0.58 3.69
N LEU A 79 -14.17 -0.79 2.37
CA LEU A 79 -15.17 -0.38 1.37
C LEU A 79 -16.46 -1.20 1.45
N VAL A 80 -16.35 -2.47 1.86
CA VAL A 80 -17.49 -3.40 1.96
C VAL A 80 -18.04 -3.41 3.39
N ASP A 81 -17.20 -3.09 4.39
CA ASP A 81 -17.63 -3.03 5.79
C ASP A 81 -18.52 -1.80 6.05
N MET A 82 -19.81 -2.04 6.26
CA MET A 82 -20.78 -1.00 6.60
C MET A 82 -20.43 -0.25 7.89
N ARG A 83 -19.71 -0.89 8.82
CA ARG A 83 -19.25 -0.26 10.07
C ARG A 83 -18.17 0.80 9.84
N ALA A 84 -17.42 0.70 8.75
CA ALA A 84 -16.39 1.65 8.37
C ALA A 84 -16.97 2.97 7.84
N ARG A 85 -18.26 3.01 7.45
CA ARG A 85 -18.94 4.23 6.99
C ARG A 85 -18.96 5.33 8.06
N PHE A 86 -19.09 4.95 9.33
CA PHE A 86 -19.08 5.87 10.47
C PHE A 86 -17.69 6.07 11.07
N ARG A 87 -16.80 5.08 10.95
CA ARG A 87 -15.47 5.09 11.57
C ARG A 87 -14.37 5.65 10.66
N GLY A 88 -14.68 5.86 9.39
CA GLY A 88 -13.71 6.19 8.36
C GLY A 88 -13.11 4.95 7.71
N ARG A 89 -12.60 5.14 6.49
CA ARG A 89 -11.92 4.08 5.74
C ARG A 89 -10.54 3.81 6.33
N LYS A 90 -10.13 2.54 6.34
CA LYS A 90 -8.81 2.15 6.83
C LYS A 90 -7.80 2.25 5.70
N GLY A 91 -6.63 2.83 5.94
CA GLY A 91 -5.53 2.90 4.95
C GLY A 91 -5.74 3.88 3.80
N ASP A 92 -6.87 4.59 3.74
CA ASP A 92 -7.08 5.67 2.77
C ASP A 92 -6.47 6.96 3.34
N MET A 93 -5.16 7.14 3.14
CA MET A 93 -4.44 8.39 3.45
C MET A 93 -4.49 9.38 2.28
#